data_AF-A0A4R1F4Z6-F1
#
_entry.id   AF-A0A4R1F4Z6-F1
#
_cell.length_a   1.000
_cell.length_b   1.000
_cell.length_c   1.000
_cell.angle_alpha   90.00
_cell.angle_beta   90.00
_cell.angle_gamma   90.00
#
_symmetry.space_group_name_H-M   'P 1'
#
loop_
_entity.id
_entity.type
_entity.pdbx_description
1 polymer ?
#
loop_
_entity_poly.entity_id
_entity_poly.type
_entity_poly.pdbx_seq_one_letter_code
_entity_poly.pdbx_strand_id
1 'polypeptide(L)'
;MAFLITTYRYNAVMADLFTVTAPLTITKPNGDELLMAEFYKHPKGLLFFEPYWHLQDDQSGIQLIKGWLEGEGPWKISGHVIKVLACHGTNACVANEFNEWQSYRLSNPVEYPPEPMIDAIASKLGASLLT
;
A
#
# COMPACT_ATOMS: atom_id res chain seq x y z
N MET A 1 45.93 6.38 11.80
CA MET A 1 44.74 6.90 12.52
C MET A 1 43.85 7.59 11.51
N ALA A 2 42.53 7.44 11.64
CA ALA A 2 41.44 7.95 10.80
C ALA A 2 41.21 7.26 9.43
N PHE A 3 40.34 6.23 9.45
CA PHE A 3 39.55 5.80 8.31
C PHE A 3 38.50 6.89 8.01
N LEU A 4 38.56 7.49 6.83
CA LEU A 4 37.42 8.20 6.23
C LEU A 4 36.79 7.26 5.22
N ILE A 5 35.85 6.42 5.68
CA ILE A 5 34.92 5.77 4.76
C ILE A 5 33.87 6.82 4.47
N THR A 6 34.11 7.60 3.42
CA THR A 6 33.08 8.36 2.73
C THR A 6 32.13 7.33 2.15
N THR A 7 31.12 6.89 2.90
CA THR A 7 29.99 6.20 2.32
C THR A 7 29.32 7.23 1.42
N TYR A 8 29.63 7.16 0.13
CA TYR A 8 28.76 7.67 -0.91
C TYR A 8 27.35 7.21 -0.53
N ARG A 9 26.56 8.17 -0.03
CA ARG A 9 25.11 8.03 0.03
C ARG A 9 24.72 7.57 -1.36
N TYR A 10 24.33 6.31 -1.47
CA TYR A 10 23.83 5.74 -2.69
C TYR A 10 22.52 6.50 -2.97
N ASN A 11 22.65 7.61 -3.70
CA ASN A 11 21.58 8.31 -4.39
C ASN A 11 21.09 7.38 -5.51
N ALA A 12 20.56 6.23 -5.15
CA ALA A 12 19.77 5.45 -6.08
C ALA A 12 18.34 5.97 -5.92
N VAL A 13 17.89 6.64 -6.97
CA VAL A 13 16.48 6.88 -7.30
C VAL A 13 15.84 5.51 -7.57
N MET A 14 15.80 4.67 -6.55
CA MET A 14 15.19 3.33 -6.58
C MET A 14 13.69 3.52 -6.45
N ALA A 15 12.89 2.85 -7.28
CA ALA A 15 11.44 3.01 -7.29
C ALA A 15 10.87 2.79 -5.88
N ASP A 16 10.55 3.92 -5.23
CA ASP A 16 9.98 3.92 -3.90
C ASP A 16 8.50 3.54 -4.06
N LEU A 17 8.07 2.45 -3.41
CA LEU A 17 6.68 1.99 -3.42
C LEU A 17 5.70 3.15 -3.21
N PHE A 18 6.09 4.08 -2.33
CA PHE A 18 5.29 5.23 -1.91
C PHE A 18 5.29 6.40 -2.89
N THR A 19 5.96 6.26 -4.03
CA THR A 19 5.91 7.20 -5.17
C THR A 19 5.10 6.65 -6.34
N VAL A 20 4.64 5.39 -6.25
CA VAL A 20 3.87 4.73 -7.31
C VAL A 20 2.43 5.21 -7.27
N THR A 21 1.95 5.72 -8.41
CA THR A 21 0.56 6.17 -8.58
C THR A 21 -0.33 5.12 -9.26
N ALA A 22 0.27 4.07 -9.81
CA ALA A 22 -0.48 2.96 -10.39
C ALA A 22 -1.12 2.12 -9.26
N PRO A 23 -2.29 1.49 -9.49
CA PRO A 23 -2.91 0.63 -8.48
C PRO A 23 -1.97 -0.50 -8.08
N LEU A 24 -1.98 -0.86 -6.81
CA LEU A 24 -1.11 -1.89 -6.25
C LEU A 24 -1.91 -3.07 -5.71
N THR A 25 -1.34 -4.27 -5.82
CA THR A 25 -1.84 -5.47 -5.15
C THR A 25 -0.81 -6.00 -4.17
N ILE A 26 -1.29 -6.73 -3.18
CA ILE A 26 -0.47 -7.44 -2.21
C ILE A 26 -0.85 -8.92 -2.16
N THR A 27 0.13 -9.78 -2.41
CA THR A 27 0.02 -11.23 -2.21
C THR A 27 0.46 -11.57 -0.79
N LYS A 28 -0.44 -12.14 0.01
CA LYS A 28 -0.18 -12.68 1.35
C LYS A 28 0.65 -13.98 1.28
N PRO A 29 1.32 -14.39 2.37
CA PRO A 29 2.09 -15.64 2.41
C PRO A 29 1.27 -16.91 2.11
N ASN A 30 -0.05 -16.87 2.33
CA ASN A 30 -0.97 -17.97 2.01
C ASN A 30 -1.38 -18.01 0.52
N GLY A 31 -0.94 -17.03 -0.29
CA GLY A 31 -1.26 -16.92 -1.71
C GLY A 31 -2.45 -16.02 -2.03
N ASP A 32 -3.19 -15.55 -1.03
CA ASP A 32 -4.31 -14.62 -1.26
C ASP A 32 -3.79 -13.30 -1.80
N GLU A 33 -4.41 -12.80 -2.86
CA GLU A 33 -4.07 -11.51 -3.46
C GLU A 33 -5.18 -10.51 -3.20
N LEU A 34 -4.79 -9.33 -2.72
CA LEU A 34 -5.71 -8.25 -2.39
C LEU A 34 -5.31 -6.96 -3.09
N LEU A 35 -6.32 -6.16 -3.43
CA LEU A 35 -6.13 -4.79 -3.84
C LEU A 35 -5.75 -3.92 -2.63
N MET A 36 -4.84 -2.97 -2.81
CA MET A 36 -4.51 -1.96 -1.81
C MET A 36 -5.22 -0.66 -2.19
N ALA A 37 -6.26 -0.28 -1.43
CA ALA A 37 -7.00 0.95 -1.66
C ALA A 37 -6.19 2.18 -1.28
N GLU A 38 -5.58 2.13 -0.09
CA GLU A 38 -4.73 3.19 0.48
C GLU A 38 -3.52 2.54 1.14
N PHE A 39 -2.36 3.19 1.16
CA PHE A 39 -1.17 2.65 1.81
C PHE A 39 -0.18 3.73 2.25
N TYR A 40 0.48 3.49 3.37
CA TYR A 40 1.28 4.48 4.08
C TYR A 40 2.56 3.88 4.65
N LYS A 41 3.62 4.70 4.67
CA LYS A 41 4.85 4.39 5.42
C LYS A 41 4.49 4.27 6.90
N HIS A 42 4.94 3.23 7.58
CA HIS A 42 4.76 3.10 9.02
C HIS A 42 6.10 2.77 9.68
N PRO A 43 6.45 3.32 10.87
CA PRO A 43 7.74 3.05 11.52
C PRO A 43 8.02 1.56 11.80
N LYS A 44 6.97 0.74 11.84
CA LYS A 44 7.03 -0.72 12.01
C LYS A 44 6.93 -1.51 10.70
N GLY A 45 6.67 -0.87 9.55
CA GLY A 45 6.51 -1.52 8.25
C GLY A 45 5.56 -0.79 7.31
N LEU A 46 4.54 -1.49 6.81
CA LEU A 46 3.57 -0.97 5.84
C LEU A 46 2.16 -1.03 6.41
N LEU A 47 1.48 0.11 6.46
CA LEU A 47 0.05 0.19 6.75
C LEU A 47 -0.71 0.28 5.43
N PHE A 48 -1.70 -0.58 5.20
CA PHE A 48 -2.54 -0.51 4.01
C PHE A 48 -3.99 -0.82 4.34
N PHE A 49 -4.88 -0.26 3.52
CA PHE A 49 -6.32 -0.38 3.65
C PHE A 49 -6.84 -1.17 2.44
N GLU A 50 -7.75 -2.11 2.68
CA GLU A 50 -8.46 -2.86 1.65
C GLU A 50 -9.59 -2.03 1.03
N PRO A 51 -10.11 -2.38 -0.16
CA PRO A 51 -11.35 -1.81 -0.67
C PRO A 51 -12.46 -1.91 0.37
N TYR A 52 -13.32 -0.89 0.42
CA TYR A 52 -14.47 -0.86 1.32
C TYR A 52 -14.14 -0.97 2.83
N TRP A 53 -12.89 -0.69 3.24
CA TRP A 53 -12.45 -0.74 4.65
C TRP A 53 -13.37 0.04 5.62
N HIS A 54 -14.00 1.11 5.15
CA HIS A 54 -14.89 1.98 5.92
C HIS A 54 -16.28 1.37 6.20
N LEU A 55 -16.65 0.32 5.47
CA LEU A 55 -17.90 -0.43 5.67
C LEU A 55 -17.71 -1.61 6.62
N GLN A 56 -16.48 -1.87 7.09
CA GLN A 56 -16.17 -2.99 7.96
C GLN A 56 -16.17 -2.53 9.43
N ASP A 57 -17.11 -3.06 10.22
CA ASP A 57 -17.38 -2.61 11.60
C ASP A 57 -16.20 -2.83 12.57
N ASP A 58 -15.30 -3.77 12.27
CA ASP A 58 -14.21 -4.22 13.15
C ASP A 58 -12.82 -3.72 12.73
N GLN A 59 -12.73 -2.83 11.73
CA GLN A 59 -11.46 -2.36 11.15
C GLN A 59 -10.59 -3.48 10.54
N SER A 60 -11.16 -4.65 10.23
CA SER A 60 -10.40 -5.76 9.62
C SER A 60 -9.79 -5.41 8.26
N GLY A 61 -10.35 -4.40 7.59
CA GLY A 61 -9.89 -3.86 6.31
C GLY A 61 -8.69 -2.92 6.43
N ILE A 62 -8.16 -2.69 7.64
CA ILE A 62 -6.93 -1.93 7.85
C ILE A 62 -5.85 -2.85 8.43
N GLN A 63 -4.74 -3.01 7.73
CA GLN A 63 -3.71 -3.98 8.08
C GLN A 63 -2.33 -3.34 8.19
N LEU A 64 -1.65 -3.61 9.30
CA LEU A 64 -0.24 -3.27 9.52
C LEU A 64 0.63 -4.50 9.33
N ILE A 65 1.40 -4.53 8.24
CA ILE A 65 2.42 -5.54 8.01
C ILE A 65 3.72 -5.05 8.65
N LYS A 66 4.15 -5.75 9.69
CA LYS A 66 5.41 -5.43 10.38
C LYS A 66 6.58 -6.01 9.60
N GLY A 67 7.62 -5.23 9.35
CA GLY A 67 8.83 -5.69 8.66
C GLY A 67 9.54 -4.56 7.92
N TRP A 68 10.61 -4.93 7.23
CA TRP A 68 11.35 -4.04 6.34
C TRP A 68 10.89 -4.26 4.89
N LEU A 69 10.65 -3.15 4.19
CA LEU A 69 10.30 -3.18 2.78
C LEU A 69 11.59 -3.33 1.95
N GLU A 70 11.60 -4.30 1.05
CA GLU A 70 12.73 -4.61 0.18
C GLU A 70 12.31 -4.60 -1.30
N GLY A 71 13.26 -4.28 -2.18
CA GLY A 71 13.09 -4.29 -3.63
C GLY A 71 12.71 -2.94 -4.24
N GLU A 72 12.70 -2.90 -5.57
CA GLU A 72 12.34 -1.73 -6.40
C GLU A 72 11.11 -2.01 -7.26
N GLY A 73 10.29 -2.98 -6.84
CA GLY A 73 9.19 -3.53 -7.64
C GLY A 73 9.58 -4.83 -8.34
N PRO A 74 8.81 -5.93 -8.16
CA PRO A 74 7.92 -6.20 -7.03
C PRO A 74 8.59 -5.96 -5.67
N TRP A 75 7.88 -5.39 -4.72
CA TRP A 75 8.40 -5.17 -3.36
C TRP A 75 8.05 -6.34 -2.46
N LYS A 76 8.85 -6.56 -1.41
CA LYS A 76 8.65 -7.64 -0.44
C LYS A 76 8.72 -7.12 0.98
N ILE A 77 7.84 -7.64 1.84
CA ILE A 77 7.85 -7.36 3.28
C ILE A 77 7.25 -8.54 4.04
N SER A 78 8.03 -9.16 4.93
CA SER A 78 7.55 -10.24 5.81
C SER A 78 6.77 -11.35 5.08
N GLY A 79 7.32 -11.82 3.96
CA GLY A 79 6.71 -12.85 3.12
C GLY A 79 5.57 -12.39 2.21
N HIS A 80 5.14 -11.13 2.31
CA HIS A 80 4.20 -10.52 1.39
C HIS A 80 4.92 -10.00 0.16
N VAL A 81 4.25 -10.04 -0.99
CA VAL A 81 4.77 -9.51 -2.25
C VAL A 81 3.82 -8.44 -2.78
N ILE A 82 4.33 -7.25 -3.05
CA ILE A 82 3.56 -6.10 -3.54
C ILE A 82 3.92 -5.85 -4.99
N LYS A 83 2.92 -5.65 -5.85
CA LYS A 83 3.10 -5.46 -7.29
C LYS A 83 2.17 -4.37 -7.78
N VAL A 84 2.54 -3.76 -8.90
CA VAL A 84 1.58 -2.98 -9.68
C VAL A 84 0.53 -3.93 -10.22
N LEU A 85 -0.75 -3.56 -10.08
CA LEU A 85 -1.87 -4.26 -10.65
C LEU A 85 -1.64 -4.38 -12.16
N ALA A 86 -1.34 -5.59 -12.62
CA ALA A 86 -1.10 -5.84 -14.03
C ALA A 86 -2.43 -5.75 -14.79
N CYS A 87 -2.55 -4.77 -15.68
CA CYS A 87 -3.60 -4.83 -16.69
C CYS A 87 -3.26 -5.98 -17.65
N HIS A 88 -4.14 -6.98 -17.71
CA HIS A 88 -4.19 -8.11 -18.66
C HIS A 88 -3.68 -9.47 -18.13
N GLY A 89 -4.63 -10.41 -17.97
CA GLY A 89 -4.42 -11.84 -18.17
C GLY A 89 -4.16 -12.72 -16.95
N THR A 90 -3.51 -12.21 -15.89
CA THR A 90 -3.02 -13.11 -14.81
C THR A 90 -3.87 -13.10 -13.54
N ASN A 91 -4.67 -12.06 -13.28
CA ASN A 91 -5.65 -12.08 -12.18
C ASN A 91 -6.89 -11.21 -12.48
N ALA A 92 -7.84 -11.77 -13.25
CA ALA A 92 -9.05 -11.07 -13.67
C ALA A 92 -9.95 -10.66 -12.50
N CYS A 93 -9.87 -11.36 -11.36
CA CYS A 93 -10.68 -11.10 -10.18
C CYS A 93 -10.32 -9.74 -9.55
N VAL A 94 -9.03 -9.52 -9.23
CA VAL A 94 -8.56 -8.30 -8.57
C VAL A 94 -8.65 -7.08 -9.50
N ALA A 95 -8.46 -7.27 -10.81
CA ALA A 95 -8.69 -6.21 -11.79
C ALA A 95 -10.16 -5.79 -11.88
N ASN A 96 -11.09 -6.75 -11.78
CA ASN A 96 -12.52 -6.45 -11.73
C ASN A 96 -12.89 -5.75 -10.42
N GLU A 97 -12.38 -6.22 -9.29
CA GLU A 97 -12.58 -5.58 -7.98
C GLU A 97 -12.09 -4.12 -7.98
N PHE A 98 -10.94 -3.83 -8.59
CA PHE A 98 -10.45 -2.46 -8.75
C PHE A 98 -11.47 -1.58 -9.51
N ASN A 99 -12.02 -2.08 -10.62
CA ASN A 99 -13.00 -1.33 -11.42
C ASN A 99 -14.31 -1.10 -10.65
N GLU A 100 -14.77 -2.10 -9.90
CA GLU A 100 -15.96 -2.01 -9.07
C GLU A 100 -15.76 -0.99 -7.94
N TRP A 101 -14.63 -1.07 -7.24
CA TRP A 101 -14.29 -0.12 -6.16
C TRP A 101 -14.15 1.31 -6.68
N GLN A 102 -13.49 1.52 -7.82
CA GLN A 102 -13.41 2.84 -8.46
C GLN A 102 -14.80 3.37 -8.81
N SER A 103 -15.66 2.52 -9.39
CA SER A 103 -17.05 2.89 -9.72
C SER A 103 -17.87 3.23 -8.47
N TYR A 104 -17.67 2.48 -7.37
CA TYR A 104 -18.28 2.77 -6.08
C TYR A 104 -17.87 4.14 -5.54
N ARG A 105 -16.57 4.48 -5.55
CA ARG A 105 -16.09 5.80 -5.09
C ARG A 105 -16.70 6.96 -5.88
N LEU A 106 -16.83 6.79 -7.20
CA LEU A 106 -17.44 7.80 -8.07
C LEU A 106 -18.94 7.95 -7.83
N SER A 107 -19.63 6.84 -7.52
CA SER A 107 -21.08 6.82 -7.33
C SER A 107 -21.51 7.24 -5.92
N ASN A 108 -20.61 7.09 -4.93
CA ASN A 108 -20.90 7.35 -3.51
C ASN A 108 -19.89 8.34 -2.89
N PRO A 109 -19.77 9.57 -3.43
CA PRO A 109 -18.76 10.55 -2.99
C PRO A 109 -18.97 11.06 -1.55
N VAL A 110 -20.13 10.82 -0.96
CA VAL A 110 -20.45 11.19 0.43
C VAL A 110 -20.19 10.04 1.41
N GLU A 111 -20.31 8.79 0.96
CA GLU A 111 -20.14 7.62 1.82
C GLU A 111 -18.68 7.22 1.96
N TYR A 112 -17.91 7.30 0.86
CA TYR A 112 -16.48 7.04 0.93
C TYR A 112 -15.79 8.16 1.71
N PRO A 113 -15.00 7.86 2.76
CA PRO A 113 -14.34 8.89 3.55
C PRO A 113 -13.45 9.80 2.68
N PRO A 114 -13.48 11.13 2.89
CA PRO A 114 -12.64 12.05 2.13
C PRO A 114 -11.17 11.90 2.53
N GLU A 115 -10.24 12.16 1.60
CA GLU A 115 -8.80 11.95 1.80
C GLU A 115 -8.25 12.52 3.13
N PRO A 116 -8.59 13.75 3.57
CA PRO A 116 -8.10 14.27 4.85
C PRO A 116 -8.51 13.43 6.07
N MET A 117 -9.67 12.76 5.99
CA MET A 117 -10.13 11.86 7.05
C MET A 117 -9.38 10.54 7.02
N ILE A 118 -9.09 10.00 5.82
CA ILE A 118 -8.28 8.78 5.65
C ILE A 118 -6.88 9.01 6.23
N ASP A 119 -6.26 10.15 5.90
CA ASP A 119 -4.96 10.55 6.41
C ASP A 119 -4.94 10.72 7.94
N ALA A 120 -6.01 11.29 8.51
CA ALA A 120 -6.15 11.40 9.95
C ALA A 120 -6.23 10.02 10.63
N ILE A 121 -6.93 9.06 10.01
CA ILE A 121 -7.00 7.68 10.49
C ILE A 121 -5.63 7.01 10.40
N ALA A 122 -4.95 7.09 9.26
CA ALA A 122 -3.62 6.51 9.07
C ALA A 122 -2.59 7.10 10.06
N SER A 123 -2.62 8.42 10.26
CA SER A 123 -1.75 9.11 11.22
C SER A 123 -2.03 8.66 12.66
N LYS A 124 -3.32 8.50 13.04
CA LYS A 124 -3.71 7.98 14.35
C LYS A 124 -3.21 6.56 14.58
N LEU A 125 -3.10 5.77 13.51
CA LEU A 125 -2.52 4.42 13.53
C LEU A 125 -0.99 4.41 13.50
N GLY A 126 -0.34 5.58 13.47
CA GLY A 126 1.10 5.74 13.55
C GLY A 126 1.82 5.81 12.20
N ALA A 127 1.07 5.95 11.10
CA ALA A 127 1.66 6.09 9.77
C ALA A 127 2.19 7.49 9.51
N SER A 128 3.18 7.58 8.62
CA SER A 128 3.65 8.83 8.03
C SER A 128 2.85 9.12 6.77
N LEU A 129 2.30 10.32 6.69
CA LEU A 129 1.60 10.78 5.49
C LEU A 129 2.56 10.87 4.31
N LEU A 130 2.06 10.47 3.14
CA LEU A 130 2.76 10.61 1.87
C LEU A 130 2.48 12.02 1.35
N THR A 131 3.17 13.01 1.91
CA THR A 131 3.15 14.40 1.41
C THR A 131 3.99 14.58 0.17
#